data_AF-A0AAC9AVL5-F1
#
_entry.id   AF-A0AAC9AVL5-F1
#
_cell.length_a   1.000
_cell.length_b   1.000
_cell.length_c   1.000
_cell.angle_alpha   90.00
_cell.angle_beta   90.00
_cell.angle_gamma   90.00
#
_symmetry.space_group_name_H-M   'P 1'
#
loop_
_entity.id
_entity.type
_entity.pdbx_description
1 polymer ?
#
loop_
_entity_poly.entity_id
_entity_poly.type
_entity_poly.pdbx_seq_one_letter_code
_entity_poly.pdbx_strand_id
1 'polypeptide(L)'
;MTGTIPSFINKGQPKTAWPDWLLKHAVGRPDENGSFLIRTKVGKDEDLRARVHKGAIVFERNGIAYTRPDADDARRFITEMEEAEKPDPKTAPAAAAPKKPFVMKRVNPPKPKPVGRKFAAPKGNPPSIEMRNPGELRIDDSYQRSIDTGPSRALINRIANDWDWRMCLPLVVSKRDDGYFYVIDGQHRLAASNLRTDIPFLPCCVFVFESVAEEAKMFVAMNRARRAVNRLDDFHAAQASGNEDALAIKGLIEAVGFTVSRKTGSGAWAPGEVAFTSAIGKARRRHGERVVMTALEIMAEAFKGERLVVGSPVFTGICAILVDTELQPDRARLLAGVRTLDMPGWASLIAECKGGTDRNKHIRDFLLAAYSDAQVAA
;
A
#
# COMPACT_ATOMS: atom_id res chain seq x y z
N MET A 1 -13.40 -10.78 -29.64
CA MET A 1 -13.24 -9.62 -30.54
C MET A 1 -12.06 -8.79 -30.04
N THR A 2 -10.88 -8.98 -30.60
CA THR A 2 -9.68 -8.17 -30.31
C THR A 2 -9.81 -6.83 -31.03
N GLY A 3 -10.66 -5.95 -30.48
CA GLY A 3 -10.77 -4.56 -30.92
C GLY A 3 -9.72 -3.73 -30.18
N THR A 4 -8.96 -2.91 -30.92
CA THR A 4 -8.06 -1.92 -30.34
C THR A 4 -8.87 -0.99 -29.43
N ILE A 5 -8.52 -0.94 -28.15
CA ILE A 5 -9.21 -0.08 -27.18
C ILE A 5 -9.06 1.39 -27.62
N PRO A 6 -10.17 2.13 -27.83
CA PRO A 6 -10.10 3.53 -28.21
C PRO A 6 -9.38 4.32 -27.13
N SER A 7 -8.34 5.06 -27.52
CA SER A 7 -7.51 5.85 -26.62
C SER A 7 -7.21 7.23 -27.20
N PHE A 8 -7.00 8.21 -26.32
CA PHE A 8 -6.77 9.61 -26.62
C PHE A 8 -5.68 10.15 -25.69
N ILE A 9 -4.72 10.88 -26.25
CA ILE A 9 -3.65 11.53 -25.46
C ILE A 9 -4.00 13.01 -25.36
N ASN A 10 -4.14 13.53 -24.15
CA ASN A 10 -4.40 14.95 -23.95
C ASN A 10 -3.12 15.77 -24.21
N LYS A 11 -3.00 16.43 -25.36
CA LYS A 11 -1.89 17.37 -25.63
C LYS A 11 -2.27 18.83 -25.36
N GLY A 12 -3.42 19.08 -24.71
CA GLY A 12 -3.99 20.42 -24.54
C GLY A 12 -4.72 20.93 -25.80
N GLN A 13 -5.13 20.03 -26.70
CA GLN A 13 -5.91 20.40 -27.89
C GLN A 13 -7.33 20.86 -27.52
N PRO A 14 -7.94 21.77 -28.31
CA PRO A 14 -9.29 22.25 -28.05
C PRO A 14 -10.32 21.11 -28.12
N LYS A 15 -11.46 21.29 -27.43
CA LYS A 15 -12.54 20.28 -27.34
C LYS A 15 -13.08 19.84 -28.70
N THR A 16 -12.99 20.69 -29.73
CA THR A 16 -13.37 20.38 -31.12
C THR A 16 -12.50 19.32 -31.79
N ALA A 17 -11.29 19.09 -31.29
CA ALA A 17 -10.37 18.09 -31.80
C ALA A 17 -10.48 16.73 -31.07
N TRP A 18 -11.46 16.58 -30.16
CA TRP A 18 -11.63 15.37 -29.37
C TRP A 18 -12.51 14.36 -30.10
N PRO A 19 -12.21 13.05 -30.00
CA PRO A 19 -13.03 12.02 -30.63
C PRO A 19 -14.41 11.94 -29.97
N ASP A 20 -15.44 11.57 -30.75
CA ASP A 20 -16.85 11.56 -30.33
C ASP A 20 -17.09 10.73 -29.07
N TRP A 21 -16.39 9.60 -28.91
CA TRP A 21 -16.51 8.74 -27.74
C TRP A 21 -16.07 9.47 -26.46
N LEU A 22 -15.02 10.29 -26.52
CA LEU A 22 -14.54 11.06 -25.37
C LEU A 22 -15.50 12.19 -25.01
N LEU A 23 -16.14 12.80 -26.01
CA LEU A 23 -17.12 13.87 -25.78
C LEU A 23 -18.32 13.41 -24.94
N LYS A 24 -18.71 12.14 -25.05
CA LYS A 24 -19.79 11.53 -24.23
C LYS A 24 -19.45 11.46 -22.75
N HIS A 25 -18.16 11.37 -22.42
CA HIS A 25 -17.67 11.28 -21.04
C HIS A 25 -17.20 12.63 -20.49
N ALA A 26 -16.85 13.59 -21.36
CA ALA A 26 -16.33 14.89 -20.96
C ALA A 26 -17.37 15.73 -20.19
N VAL A 27 -16.95 16.31 -19.07
CA VAL A 27 -17.76 17.20 -18.23
C VAL A 27 -17.28 18.63 -18.37
N GLY A 28 -18.17 19.52 -18.81
CA GLY A 28 -17.88 20.95 -18.93
C GLY A 28 -16.94 21.32 -20.09
N ARG A 29 -16.33 22.50 -19.96
CA ARG A 29 -15.28 23.01 -20.86
C ARG A 29 -13.89 22.68 -20.29
N PRO A 30 -12.87 22.51 -21.13
CA PRO A 30 -11.49 22.39 -20.66
C PRO A 30 -11.06 23.67 -19.95
N ASP A 31 -10.21 23.52 -18.93
CA ASP A 31 -9.58 24.63 -18.22
C ASP A 31 -8.47 25.27 -19.09
N GLU A 32 -8.08 26.50 -18.78
CA GLU A 32 -7.02 27.24 -19.50
C GLU A 32 -5.68 26.49 -19.55
N ASN A 33 -5.40 25.68 -18.52
CA ASN A 33 -4.20 24.84 -18.45
C ASN A 33 -4.28 23.55 -19.30
N GLY A 34 -5.35 23.37 -20.09
CA GLY A 34 -5.58 22.23 -20.96
C GLY A 34 -6.05 20.96 -20.23
N SER A 35 -6.38 21.04 -18.94
CA SER A 35 -6.99 19.93 -18.20
C SER A 35 -8.52 19.93 -18.34
N PHE A 36 -9.15 18.77 -18.17
CA PHE A 36 -10.61 18.64 -18.22
C PHE A 36 -11.10 17.49 -17.36
N LEU A 37 -12.42 17.43 -17.12
CA LEU A 37 -13.05 16.37 -16.35
C LEU A 37 -13.71 15.33 -17.27
N ILE A 38 -13.62 14.06 -16.89
CA ILE A 38 -14.39 12.96 -17.49
C ILE A 38 -15.23 12.27 -16.41
N ARG A 39 -16.41 11.78 -16.76
CA ARG A 39 -17.16 10.84 -15.91
C ARG A 39 -16.48 9.48 -15.96
N THR A 40 -16.17 8.94 -14.79
CA THR A 40 -15.55 7.61 -14.64
C THR A 40 -16.46 6.70 -13.82
N LYS A 41 -16.58 5.44 -14.25
CA LYS A 41 -17.44 4.36 -13.73
C LYS A 41 -18.95 4.55 -14.02
N VAL A 42 -19.62 3.48 -14.45
CA VAL A 42 -21.09 3.41 -14.58
C VAL A 42 -21.62 2.37 -13.59
N GLY A 43 -22.46 2.80 -12.65
CA GLY A 43 -23.09 1.98 -11.61
C GLY A 43 -22.85 2.43 -10.16
N LYS A 44 -23.95 2.72 -9.44
CA LYS A 44 -24.16 3.19 -8.04
C LYS A 44 -23.67 4.58 -7.62
N ASP A 45 -22.83 5.26 -8.40
CA ASP A 45 -22.43 6.65 -8.10
C ASP A 45 -22.17 7.42 -9.40
N GLU A 46 -23.18 8.19 -9.86
CA GLU A 46 -23.18 8.86 -11.18
C GLU A 46 -22.25 10.09 -11.24
N ASP A 47 -21.67 10.51 -10.11
CA ASP A 47 -20.93 11.76 -9.98
C ASP A 47 -19.41 11.59 -9.84
N LEU A 48 -18.89 10.37 -10.00
CA LEU A 48 -17.45 10.13 -10.01
C LEU A 48 -16.80 10.77 -11.24
N ARG A 49 -16.04 11.85 -11.00
CA ARG A 49 -15.32 12.60 -12.03
C ARG A 49 -13.82 12.44 -11.84
N ALA A 50 -13.10 12.15 -12.92
CA ALA A 50 -11.64 12.16 -12.93
C ALA A 50 -11.13 13.34 -13.76
N ARG A 51 -10.03 13.94 -13.29
CA ARG A 51 -9.35 15.04 -13.97
C ARG A 51 -8.26 14.50 -14.89
N VAL A 52 -8.30 14.90 -16.15
CA VAL A 52 -7.34 14.56 -17.19
C VAL A 52 -6.38 15.73 -17.37
N HIS A 53 -5.13 15.55 -16.95
CA HIS A 53 -4.08 16.55 -17.13
C HIS A 53 -3.45 16.48 -18.53
N LYS A 54 -2.74 17.52 -18.96
CA LYS A 54 -1.93 17.48 -20.18
C LYS A 54 -0.86 16.39 -20.06
N GLY A 55 -0.71 15.55 -21.09
CA GLY A 55 0.13 14.36 -21.12
C GLY A 55 -0.58 13.06 -20.73
N ALA A 56 -1.70 13.14 -20.02
CA ALA A 56 -2.46 11.96 -19.61
C ALA A 56 -3.16 11.29 -20.79
N ILE A 57 -3.33 9.98 -20.68
CA ILE A 57 -4.07 9.15 -21.64
C ILE A 57 -5.47 8.89 -21.09
N VAL A 58 -6.45 8.94 -21.98
CA VAL A 58 -7.83 8.54 -21.72
C VAL A 58 -8.15 7.34 -22.62
N PHE A 59 -8.85 6.35 -22.11
CA PHE A 59 -9.35 5.23 -22.91
C PHE A 59 -10.72 4.77 -22.42
N GLU A 60 -11.50 4.16 -23.30
CA GLU A 60 -12.85 3.66 -22.99
C GLU A 60 -12.89 2.14 -23.00
N ARG A 61 -13.48 1.55 -21.95
CA ARG A 61 -13.75 0.11 -21.88
C ARG A 61 -15.08 -0.14 -21.21
N ASN A 62 -15.90 -1.02 -21.81
CA ASN A 62 -17.25 -1.37 -21.34
C ASN A 62 -18.13 -0.13 -21.06
N GLY A 63 -18.04 0.90 -21.91
CA GLY A 63 -18.80 2.15 -21.76
C GLY A 63 -18.32 3.06 -20.63
N ILE A 64 -17.13 2.82 -20.09
CA ILE A 64 -16.52 3.62 -19.02
C ILE A 64 -15.21 4.24 -19.53
N ALA A 65 -15.08 5.56 -19.39
CA ALA A 65 -13.81 6.25 -19.61
C ALA A 65 -12.91 6.17 -18.38
N TYR A 66 -11.61 5.96 -18.62
CA TYR A 66 -10.55 5.93 -17.63
C TYR A 66 -9.44 6.87 -18.04
N THR A 67 -8.74 7.48 -17.08
CA THR A 67 -7.54 8.29 -17.35
C THR A 67 -6.32 7.80 -16.58
N ARG A 68 -5.15 7.81 -17.22
CA ARG A 68 -3.87 7.36 -16.67
C ARG A 68 -2.75 8.35 -17.02
N PRO A 69 -1.69 8.47 -16.22
CA PRO A 69 -0.62 9.45 -16.45
C PRO A 69 0.12 9.25 -17.78
N ASP A 70 0.29 8.00 -18.23
CA ASP A 70 1.01 7.68 -19.47
C ASP A 70 0.51 6.35 -20.10
N ALA A 71 1.10 5.99 -21.26
CA ALA A 71 0.74 4.81 -22.03
C ALA A 71 1.10 3.48 -21.38
N ASP A 72 2.17 3.45 -20.60
CA ASP A 72 2.60 2.21 -19.96
C ASP A 72 1.71 1.91 -18.76
N ASP A 73 1.31 2.94 -18.00
CA ASP A 73 0.34 2.82 -16.91
C ASP A 73 -1.06 2.45 -17.43
N ALA A 74 -1.48 3.02 -18.57
CA ALA A 74 -2.71 2.63 -19.26
C ALA A 74 -2.69 1.16 -19.68
N ARG A 75 -1.59 0.68 -20.29
CA ARG A 75 -1.45 -0.73 -20.71
C ARG A 75 -1.50 -1.68 -19.53
N ARG A 76 -0.76 -1.40 -18.46
CA ARG A 76 -0.78 -2.22 -17.23
C ARG A 76 -2.17 -2.35 -16.66
N PHE A 77 -2.87 -1.22 -16.52
CA PHE A 77 -4.21 -1.20 -15.98
C PHE A 77 -5.20 -1.98 -16.87
N ILE A 78 -5.09 -1.87 -18.19
CA ILE A 78 -5.90 -2.65 -19.13
C ILE A 78 -5.64 -4.15 -18.95
N THR A 79 -4.38 -4.57 -18.81
CA THR A 79 -4.01 -5.97 -18.57
C THR A 79 -4.55 -6.49 -17.24
N GLU A 80 -4.45 -5.70 -16.17
CA GLU A 80 -5.02 -6.05 -14.85
C GLU A 80 -6.53 -6.25 -14.93
N MET A 81 -7.24 -5.39 -15.68
CA MET A 81 -8.68 -5.56 -15.92
C MET A 81 -9.00 -6.82 -16.74
N GLU A 82 -8.19 -7.17 -17.75
CA GLU A 82 -8.35 -8.41 -18.53
C GLU A 82 -8.12 -9.67 -17.69
N GLU A 83 -7.18 -9.62 -16.76
CA GLU A 83 -6.91 -10.73 -15.84
C GLU A 83 -8.04 -10.90 -14.82
N ALA A 84 -8.62 -9.80 -14.34
CA ALA A 84 -9.77 -9.81 -13.43
C ALA A 84 -11.09 -10.26 -14.10
N GLU A 85 -11.24 -10.09 -15.41
CA GLU A 85 -12.44 -10.51 -16.18
C GLU A 85 -12.39 -11.99 -16.61
N LYS A 86 -11.28 -12.70 -16.43
CA LYS A 86 -11.21 -14.14 -16.72
C LYS A 86 -12.02 -14.93 -15.69
N PRO A 87 -12.93 -15.83 -16.11
CA PRO A 87 -13.69 -16.65 -15.18
C PRO A 87 -12.77 -17.61 -14.40
N ASP A 88 -13.05 -17.75 -13.11
CA ASP A 88 -12.35 -18.62 -12.16
C ASP A 88 -12.49 -20.09 -12.60
N PRO A 89 -11.40 -20.88 -12.76
CA PRO A 89 -11.48 -22.24 -13.32
C PRO A 89 -12.13 -23.30 -12.41
N LYS A 90 -12.91 -22.90 -11.39
CA LYS A 90 -13.46 -23.77 -10.34
C LYS A 90 -14.97 -24.05 -10.42
N THR A 91 -15.66 -23.65 -11.48
CA THR A 91 -17.11 -23.90 -11.64
C THR A 91 -17.46 -24.68 -12.91
N ALA A 92 -16.94 -25.90 -13.05
CA ALA A 92 -17.48 -26.90 -13.96
C ALA A 92 -17.72 -28.22 -13.20
N PRO A 93 -18.92 -28.85 -13.29
CA PRO A 93 -19.18 -30.12 -12.65
C PRO A 93 -18.40 -31.25 -13.32
N ALA A 94 -17.92 -32.19 -12.50
CA ALA A 94 -17.12 -33.33 -12.92
C ALA A 94 -17.88 -34.24 -13.90
N ALA A 95 -17.42 -34.28 -15.16
CA ALA A 95 -17.78 -35.30 -16.13
C ALA A 95 -16.59 -36.25 -16.35
N ALA A 96 -16.88 -37.55 -16.36
CA ALA A 96 -15.92 -38.64 -16.47
C ALA A 96 -14.96 -38.48 -17.65
N ALA A 97 -13.66 -38.66 -17.38
CA ALA A 97 -12.60 -38.52 -18.37
C ALA A 97 -12.59 -39.69 -19.38
N PRO A 98 -12.61 -39.44 -20.70
CA PRO A 98 -12.17 -40.45 -21.66
C PRO A 98 -10.64 -40.50 -21.67
N LYS A 99 -10.07 -41.72 -21.71
CA LYS A 99 -8.63 -41.95 -21.83
C LYS A 99 -8.12 -41.27 -23.12
N LYS A 100 -7.24 -40.28 -22.98
CA LYS A 100 -6.61 -39.61 -24.13
C LYS A 100 -5.68 -40.60 -24.86
N PRO A 101 -5.72 -40.69 -26.19
CA PRO A 101 -4.70 -41.42 -26.94
C PRO A 101 -3.34 -40.73 -26.79
N PHE A 102 -2.28 -41.54 -26.85
CA PHE A 102 -0.89 -41.11 -26.67
C PHE A 102 -0.49 -40.18 -27.84
N VAL A 103 -0.51 -38.86 -27.62
CA VAL A 103 0.02 -37.87 -28.56
C VAL A 103 1.51 -37.72 -28.27
N MET A 104 2.37 -38.09 -29.24
CA MET A 104 3.79 -37.77 -29.20
C MET A 104 3.96 -36.25 -28.95
N LYS A 105 4.68 -35.90 -27.88
CA LYS A 105 5.04 -34.51 -27.58
C LYS A 105 5.80 -33.94 -28.78
N ARG A 106 5.17 -33.04 -29.53
CA ARG A 106 5.91 -32.08 -30.37
C ARG A 106 6.88 -31.35 -29.45
N VAL A 107 8.18 -31.58 -29.66
CA VAL A 107 9.23 -30.78 -29.04
C VAL A 107 9.04 -29.36 -29.58
N ASN A 108 8.50 -28.48 -28.74
CA ASN A 108 8.48 -27.06 -29.07
C ASN A 108 9.93 -26.61 -29.26
N PRO A 109 10.27 -25.91 -30.35
CA PRO A 109 11.60 -25.35 -30.50
C PRO A 109 11.91 -24.46 -29.29
N PRO A 110 13.19 -24.42 -28.85
CA PRO A 110 13.58 -23.61 -27.69
C PRO A 110 13.11 -22.18 -27.90
N LYS A 111 12.38 -21.65 -26.92
CA LYS A 111 11.94 -20.24 -26.93
C LYS A 111 13.16 -19.37 -27.21
N PRO A 112 13.08 -18.40 -28.15
CA PRO A 112 14.19 -17.50 -28.39
C PRO A 112 14.59 -16.85 -27.07
N LYS A 113 15.91 -16.84 -26.79
CA LYS A 113 16.46 -16.17 -25.60
C LYS A 113 15.86 -14.77 -25.52
N PRO A 114 15.36 -14.33 -24.36
CA PRO A 114 14.75 -13.02 -24.24
C PRO A 114 15.77 -11.98 -24.72
N VAL A 115 15.45 -11.29 -25.81
CA VAL A 115 16.22 -10.14 -26.30
C VAL A 115 16.34 -9.19 -25.12
N GLY A 116 17.58 -8.85 -24.74
CA GLY A 116 17.87 -8.01 -23.59
C GLY A 116 16.95 -6.80 -23.57
N ARG A 117 16.27 -6.58 -22.45
CA ARG A 117 15.31 -5.49 -22.29
C ARG A 117 16.03 -4.16 -22.59
N LYS A 118 15.66 -3.48 -23.67
CA LYS A 118 16.25 -2.18 -24.00
C LYS A 118 15.75 -1.15 -22.98
N PHE A 119 16.66 -0.59 -22.20
CA PHE A 119 16.36 0.49 -21.27
C PHE A 119 16.23 1.82 -22.03
N ALA A 120 15.38 2.73 -21.55
CA ALA A 120 15.33 4.09 -22.07
C ALA A 120 16.65 4.82 -21.78
N ALA A 121 16.99 5.81 -22.59
CA ALA A 121 18.17 6.64 -22.35
C ALA A 121 18.08 7.32 -20.97
N PRO A 122 19.19 7.41 -20.22
CA PRO A 122 19.23 8.15 -18.97
C PRO A 122 18.91 9.62 -19.24
N LYS A 123 18.22 10.26 -18.30
CA LYS A 123 17.87 11.69 -18.37
C LYS A 123 18.78 12.48 -17.43
N GLY A 124 19.22 13.65 -17.89
CA GLY A 124 20.08 14.55 -17.12
C GLY A 124 21.51 14.05 -16.97
N ASN A 125 22.31 14.82 -16.23
CA ASN A 125 23.70 14.49 -15.92
C ASN A 125 23.80 13.79 -14.55
N PRO A 126 24.83 12.97 -14.32
CA PRO A 126 25.12 12.45 -12.99
C PRO A 126 25.31 13.60 -11.97
N PRO A 127 24.83 13.44 -10.73
CA PRO A 127 25.09 14.43 -9.69
C PRO A 127 26.57 14.42 -9.27
N SER A 128 27.06 15.55 -8.77
CA SER A 128 28.26 15.57 -7.94
C SER A 128 27.92 15.22 -6.49
N ILE A 129 28.83 14.53 -5.82
CA ILE A 129 28.73 14.24 -4.38
C ILE A 129 29.66 15.18 -3.65
N GLU A 130 29.10 16.07 -2.84
CA GLU A 130 29.82 17.18 -2.22
C GLU A 130 29.51 17.26 -0.73
N MET A 131 30.50 17.66 0.07
CA MET A 131 30.31 18.04 1.47
C MET A 131 30.13 19.57 1.50
N ARG A 132 28.92 20.04 1.83
CA ARG A 132 28.59 21.48 1.84
C ARG A 132 28.35 21.95 3.27
N ASN A 133 28.78 23.17 3.58
CA ASN A 133 28.49 23.76 4.87
C ASN A 133 26.98 24.07 4.96
N PRO A 134 26.30 23.79 6.09
CA PRO A 134 24.88 24.08 6.23
C PRO A 134 24.49 25.54 5.91
N GLY A 135 25.36 26.50 6.22
CA GLY A 135 25.15 27.92 5.95
C GLY A 135 25.23 28.31 4.47
N GLU A 136 25.75 27.44 3.60
CA GLU A 136 25.76 27.65 2.13
C GLU A 136 24.47 27.16 1.46
N LEU A 137 23.63 26.43 2.19
CA LEU A 137 22.43 25.78 1.68
C LEU A 137 21.19 26.64 1.92
N ARG A 138 20.40 26.83 0.87
CA ARG A 138 19.18 27.65 0.88
C ARG A 138 17.94 26.81 0.65
N ILE A 139 16.79 27.34 1.06
CA ILE A 139 15.47 26.76 0.80
C ILE A 139 14.74 27.67 -0.19
N ASP A 140 14.06 27.07 -1.17
CA ASP A 140 13.12 27.79 -2.03
C ASP A 140 11.69 27.55 -1.52
N ASP A 141 11.10 28.57 -0.91
CA ASP A 141 9.78 28.47 -0.30
C ASP A 141 8.63 28.35 -1.33
N SER A 142 8.89 28.53 -2.63
CA SER A 142 7.84 28.49 -3.67
C SER A 142 7.25 27.09 -3.88
N TYR A 143 7.99 26.03 -3.56
CA TYR A 143 7.54 24.63 -3.72
C TYR A 143 7.85 23.73 -2.52
N GLN A 144 8.61 24.21 -1.53
CA GLN A 144 8.94 23.46 -0.32
C GLN A 144 7.79 23.46 0.69
N ARG A 145 7.80 22.47 1.60
CA ARG A 145 6.82 22.40 2.69
C ARG A 145 7.26 23.28 3.85
N SER A 146 6.31 23.96 4.50
CA SER A 146 6.61 24.67 5.74
C SER A 146 7.05 23.69 6.84
N ILE A 147 8.12 24.07 7.53
CA ILE A 147 8.65 23.34 8.70
C ILE A 147 8.26 23.98 10.02
N ASP A 148 7.45 25.03 10.00
CA ASP A 148 7.01 25.76 11.20
C ASP A 148 5.86 25.09 11.94
N THR A 149 5.38 23.95 11.45
CA THR A 149 4.34 23.18 12.14
C THR A 149 4.90 22.52 13.41
N GLY A 150 4.05 22.33 14.42
CA GLY A 150 4.44 21.64 15.67
C GLY A 150 5.11 20.27 15.43
N PRO A 151 4.54 19.39 14.57
CA PRO A 151 5.17 18.11 14.24
C PRO A 151 6.54 18.24 13.56
N SER A 152 6.71 19.21 12.65
CA SER A 152 7.99 19.46 11.98
C SER A 152 9.05 19.95 12.97
N ARG A 153 8.71 20.89 13.86
CA ARG A 153 9.61 21.37 14.91
C ARG A 153 10.02 20.25 15.88
N ALA A 154 9.07 19.41 16.29
CA ALA A 154 9.36 18.25 17.12
C ALA A 154 10.28 17.24 16.42
N LEU A 155 10.11 17.03 15.11
CA LEU A 155 11.01 16.19 14.31
C LEU A 155 12.41 16.78 14.21
N ILE A 156 12.54 18.09 13.95
CA ILE A 156 13.83 18.79 13.86
C ILE A 156 14.59 18.65 15.19
N ASN A 157 13.94 18.94 16.31
CA ASN A 157 14.55 18.84 17.63
C ASN A 157 14.98 17.40 17.94
N ARG A 158 14.18 16.41 17.56
CA ARG A 158 14.55 14.99 17.73
C ARG A 158 15.79 14.63 16.92
N ILE A 159 15.84 15.03 15.64
CA ILE A 159 17.01 14.79 14.79
C ILE A 159 18.25 15.49 15.35
N ALA A 160 18.12 16.71 15.85
CA ALA A 160 19.23 17.46 16.44
C ALA A 160 19.74 16.81 17.74
N ASN A 161 18.84 16.39 18.62
CA ASN A 161 19.21 15.75 19.89
C ASN A 161 19.85 14.38 19.67
N ASP A 162 19.26 13.55 18.81
CA ASP A 162 19.67 12.17 18.56
C ASP A 162 20.41 12.04 17.22
N TRP A 163 21.28 13.01 16.91
CA TRP A 163 21.95 13.05 15.61
C TRP A 163 22.80 11.80 15.38
N ASP A 164 22.43 11.02 14.37
CA ASP A 164 23.15 9.82 13.94
C ASP A 164 23.54 9.95 12.48
N TRP A 165 24.86 10.01 12.21
CA TRP A 165 25.40 10.06 10.85
C TRP A 165 24.94 8.89 9.97
N ARG A 166 24.65 7.72 10.56
CA ARG A 166 24.14 6.56 9.83
C ARG A 166 22.70 6.77 9.31
N MET A 167 21.95 7.70 9.91
CA MET A 167 20.62 8.10 9.48
C MET A 167 20.63 9.36 8.60
N CYS A 168 21.77 10.05 8.48
CA CYS A 168 21.92 11.25 7.68
C CYS A 168 22.13 10.90 6.19
N LEU A 169 21.03 10.59 5.50
CA LEU A 169 21.04 10.45 4.04
C LEU A 169 21.46 11.78 3.38
N PRO A 170 22.26 11.74 2.29
CA PRO A 170 22.65 12.94 1.56
C PRO A 170 21.46 13.82 1.18
N LEU A 171 21.63 15.14 1.32
CA LEU A 171 20.67 16.12 0.85
C LEU A 171 20.61 16.10 -0.68
N VAL A 172 19.43 16.29 -1.26
CA VAL A 172 19.31 16.53 -2.70
C VAL A 172 19.29 18.04 -2.92
N VAL A 173 20.22 18.53 -3.72
CA VAL A 173 20.50 19.96 -3.86
C VAL A 173 20.56 20.33 -5.33
N SER A 174 19.95 21.47 -5.68
CA SER A 174 20.10 22.13 -6.98
C SER A 174 21.17 23.21 -6.88
N LYS A 175 22.17 23.18 -7.77
CA LYS A 175 23.05 24.31 -8.02
C LYS A 175 22.47 25.12 -9.18
N ARG A 176 22.07 26.35 -8.89
CA ARG A 176 21.49 27.27 -9.89
C ARG A 176 22.57 28.14 -10.52
N ASP A 177 22.21 28.84 -11.60
CA ASP A 177 23.10 29.75 -12.34
C ASP A 177 23.59 30.93 -11.50
N ASP A 178 22.86 31.29 -10.43
CA ASP A 178 23.25 32.28 -9.43
C ASP A 178 24.42 31.82 -8.54
N GLY A 179 24.88 30.57 -8.71
CA GLY A 179 25.97 29.96 -7.95
C GLY A 179 25.55 29.42 -6.58
N TYR A 180 24.30 29.58 -6.18
CA TYR A 180 23.79 29.13 -4.89
C TYR A 180 23.22 27.71 -4.94
N PHE A 181 23.16 27.09 -3.77
CA PHE A 181 22.74 25.72 -3.56
C PHE A 181 21.37 25.69 -2.87
N TYR A 182 20.36 25.16 -3.54
CA TYR A 182 18.98 25.09 -3.05
C TYR A 182 18.62 23.65 -2.72
N VAL A 183 18.19 23.39 -1.49
CA VAL A 183 17.79 22.05 -1.05
C VAL A 183 16.43 21.70 -1.64
N ILE A 184 16.38 20.58 -2.36
CA ILE A 184 15.17 19.94 -2.86
C ILE A 184 14.64 18.93 -1.85
N ASP A 185 15.51 18.10 -1.25
CA ASP A 185 15.10 17.14 -0.22
C ASP A 185 16.04 17.12 0.98
N GLY A 186 15.45 17.05 2.18
CA GLY A 186 16.16 16.98 3.45
C GLY A 186 16.17 18.28 4.27
N GLN A 187 15.22 19.17 4.03
CA GLN A 187 15.01 20.42 4.78
C GLN A 187 15.03 20.23 6.32
N HIS A 188 14.41 19.17 6.85
CA HIS A 188 14.43 18.88 8.30
C HIS A 188 15.83 18.52 8.82
N ARG A 189 16.66 17.83 8.02
CA ARG A 189 18.05 17.51 8.38
C ARG A 189 18.93 18.75 8.35
N LEU A 190 18.75 19.62 7.34
CA LEU A 190 19.42 20.92 7.29
C LEU A 190 19.06 21.76 8.52
N ALA A 191 17.76 21.92 8.80
CA ALA A 191 17.30 22.67 9.96
C ALA A 191 17.84 22.12 11.28
N ALA A 192 17.86 20.79 11.46
CA ALA A 192 18.42 20.15 12.65
C ALA A 192 19.93 20.35 12.76
N SER A 193 20.67 20.31 11.64
CA SER A 193 22.11 20.60 11.65
C SER A 193 22.41 22.04 12.04
N ASN A 194 21.56 23.00 11.65
CA ASN A 194 21.71 24.41 12.01
C ASN A 194 21.51 24.67 13.51
N LEU A 195 20.91 23.74 14.25
CA LEU A 195 20.80 23.82 15.72
C LEU A 195 22.08 23.34 16.43
N ARG A 196 23.07 22.84 15.68
CA ARG A 196 24.26 22.19 16.19
C ARG A 196 25.52 22.89 15.68
N THR A 197 26.39 23.30 16.61
CA THR A 197 27.66 23.96 16.26
C THR A 197 28.77 22.98 15.86
N ASP A 198 28.58 21.68 16.13
CA ASP A 198 29.54 20.61 15.89
C ASP A 198 29.35 19.90 14.54
N ILE A 199 28.44 20.40 13.69
CA ILE A 199 28.19 19.85 12.34
C ILE A 199 28.69 20.84 11.28
N PRO A 200 29.95 20.71 10.82
CA PRO A 200 30.55 21.64 9.88
C PRO A 200 30.13 21.43 8.42
N PHE A 201 29.62 20.25 8.07
CA PHE A 201 29.27 19.88 6.70
C PHE A 201 28.12 18.86 6.66
N LEU A 202 27.39 18.84 5.54
CA LEU A 202 26.40 17.82 5.20
C LEU A 202 26.73 17.18 3.84
N PRO A 203 26.56 15.86 3.71
CA PRO A 203 26.67 15.19 2.43
C PRO A 203 25.53 15.64 1.50
N CYS A 204 25.85 16.03 0.28
CA CYS A 204 24.92 16.54 -0.71
C CYS A 204 25.12 15.83 -2.05
N CYS A 205 24.02 15.39 -2.66
CA CYS A 205 23.94 15.07 -4.07
C CYS A 205 23.51 16.34 -4.82
N VAL A 206 24.46 16.97 -5.51
CA VAL A 206 24.26 18.25 -6.20
C VAL A 206 23.94 17.98 -7.67
N PHE A 207 22.82 18.56 -8.12
CA PHE A 207 22.33 18.47 -9.49
C PHE A 207 22.26 19.88 -10.10
N VAL A 208 22.27 19.95 -11.43
CA VAL A 208 21.98 21.17 -12.18
C VAL A 208 20.68 20.94 -12.93
N PHE A 209 19.72 21.84 -12.74
CA PHE A 209 18.42 21.80 -13.41
C PHE A 209 18.25 23.03 -14.31
N GLU A 210 17.50 22.88 -15.39
CA GLU A 210 17.22 23.98 -16.33
C GLU A 210 16.26 25.02 -15.76
N SER A 211 15.44 24.67 -14.75
CA SER A 211 14.48 25.58 -14.15
C SER A 211 13.99 25.14 -12.77
N VAL A 212 13.46 26.09 -12.00
CA VAL A 212 12.75 25.85 -10.73
C VAL A 212 11.57 24.89 -10.90
N ALA A 213 10.93 24.89 -12.07
CA ALA A 213 9.83 23.97 -12.35
C ALA A 213 10.27 22.50 -12.41
N GLU A 214 11.48 22.21 -12.91
CA GLU A 214 12.05 20.85 -12.90
C GLU A 214 12.43 20.43 -11.47
N GLU A 215 12.96 21.34 -10.66
CA GLU A 215 13.22 21.09 -9.23
C GLU A 215 11.93 20.71 -8.49
N ALA A 216 10.85 21.45 -8.70
CA ALA A 216 9.55 21.18 -8.08
C ALA A 216 8.97 19.84 -8.55
N LYS A 217 9.11 19.48 -9.83
CA LYS A 217 8.73 18.15 -10.34
C LYS A 217 9.54 17.04 -9.66
N MET A 218 10.85 17.25 -9.49
CA MET A 218 11.73 16.31 -8.81
C MET A 218 11.32 16.15 -7.33
N PHE A 219 11.04 17.24 -6.62
CA PHE A 219 10.52 17.22 -5.26
C PHE A 219 9.25 16.36 -5.14
N VAL A 220 8.27 16.58 -6.02
CA VAL A 220 7.02 15.80 -6.02
C VAL A 220 7.28 14.33 -6.36
N ALA A 221 8.10 14.05 -7.37
CA ALA A 221 8.43 12.69 -7.79
C ALA A 221 9.12 11.91 -6.66
N MET A 222 10.10 12.51 -5.99
CA MET A 222 10.81 11.89 -4.87
C MET A 222 9.87 11.57 -3.70
N ASN A 223 9.01 12.51 -3.32
CA ASN A 223 8.07 12.28 -2.21
C ASN A 223 7.01 11.22 -2.57
N ARG A 224 6.54 11.17 -3.82
CA ARG A 224 5.57 10.16 -4.27
C ARG A 224 6.20 8.77 -4.47
N ALA A 225 7.46 8.71 -4.91
CA ALA A 225 8.17 7.46 -5.13
C ALA A 225 8.57 6.76 -3.82
N ARG A 226 8.56 7.47 -2.68
CA ARG A 226 8.78 6.85 -1.36
C ARG A 226 7.67 5.86 -1.06
N ARG A 227 7.99 4.59 -1.26
CA ARG A 227 7.16 3.49 -0.78
C ARG A 227 7.40 3.34 0.72
N ALA A 228 6.36 3.56 1.52
CA ALA A 228 6.41 3.22 2.94
C ALA A 228 6.77 1.75 3.09
N VAL A 229 7.70 1.45 3.99
CA VAL A 229 7.99 0.07 4.39
C VAL A 229 6.68 -0.52 4.92
N ASN A 230 6.37 -1.75 4.51
CA ASN A 230 5.15 -2.38 5.00
C ASN A 230 5.35 -2.76 6.47
N ARG A 231 4.28 -2.68 7.27
CA ARG A 231 4.31 -3.00 8.71
C ARG A 231 4.86 -4.38 9.03
N LEU A 232 4.67 -5.34 8.12
CA LEU A 232 5.22 -6.68 8.26
C LEU A 232 6.75 -6.69 8.10
N ASP A 233 7.27 -5.94 7.13
CA ASP A 233 8.70 -5.76 6.92
C ASP A 233 9.33 -4.99 8.08
N ASP A 234 8.65 -3.94 8.58
CA ASP A 234 9.04 -3.22 9.80
C ASP A 234 9.14 -4.16 11.00
N PHE A 235 8.16 -5.07 11.16
CA PHE A 235 8.17 -6.04 12.24
C PHE A 235 9.35 -7.02 12.13
N HIS A 236 9.64 -7.53 10.92
CA HIS A 236 10.81 -8.38 10.69
C HIS A 236 12.12 -7.65 10.95
N ALA A 237 12.21 -6.37 10.58
CA ALA A 237 13.37 -5.53 10.89
C ALA A 237 13.52 -5.32 12.41
N ALA A 238 12.41 -5.07 13.12
CA ALA A 238 12.39 -4.91 14.57
C ALA A 238 12.82 -6.20 15.30
N GLN A 239 12.43 -7.38 14.79
CA GLN A 239 12.92 -8.65 15.32
C GLN A 239 14.43 -8.79 15.12
N ALA A 240 14.94 -8.47 13.93
CA ALA A 240 16.36 -8.56 13.62
C ALA A 240 17.21 -7.58 14.46
N SER A 241 16.65 -6.43 14.85
CA SER A 241 17.31 -5.47 15.74
C SER A 241 17.19 -5.80 17.23
N GLY A 242 16.54 -6.91 17.59
CA GLY A 242 16.38 -7.33 18.99
C GLY A 242 15.33 -6.54 19.77
N ASN A 243 14.38 -5.90 19.08
CA ASN A 243 13.31 -5.16 19.74
C ASN A 243 12.46 -6.09 20.63
N GLU A 244 12.45 -5.85 21.94
CA GLU A 244 11.79 -6.70 22.94
C GLU A 244 10.29 -6.90 22.66
N ASP A 245 9.58 -5.85 22.23
CA ASP A 245 8.16 -5.95 21.89
C ASP A 245 7.92 -6.87 20.69
N ALA A 246 8.76 -6.76 19.65
CA ALA A 246 8.66 -7.61 18.46
C ALA A 246 8.99 -9.08 18.78
N LEU A 247 9.99 -9.31 19.63
CA LEU A 247 10.37 -10.65 20.10
C LEU A 247 9.27 -11.27 20.99
N ALA A 248 8.66 -10.49 21.88
CA ALA A 248 7.54 -10.97 22.70
C ALA A 248 6.31 -11.35 21.85
N ILE A 249 5.95 -10.50 20.86
CA ILE A 249 4.88 -10.82 19.92
C ILE A 249 5.19 -12.10 19.13
N LYS A 250 6.44 -12.27 18.69
CA LYS A 250 6.89 -13.50 18.02
C LYS A 250 6.69 -14.72 18.91
N GLY A 251 7.13 -14.65 20.17
CA GLY A 251 6.99 -15.74 21.14
C GLY A 251 5.54 -16.16 21.35
N LEU A 252 4.61 -15.20 21.46
CA LEU A 252 3.18 -15.49 21.60
C LEU A 252 2.59 -16.21 20.37
N ILE A 253 3.01 -15.81 19.17
CA ILE A 253 2.56 -16.43 17.93
C ILE A 253 3.11 -17.86 17.82
N GLU A 254 4.41 -18.05 18.11
CA GLU A 254 5.06 -19.37 18.00
C GLU A 254 4.57 -20.33 19.10
N ALA A 255 4.21 -19.84 20.28
CA ALA A 255 3.68 -20.66 21.38
C ALA A 255 2.38 -21.40 21.02
N VAL A 256 1.58 -20.85 20.11
CA VAL A 256 0.34 -21.48 19.63
C VAL A 256 0.53 -22.26 18.32
N GLY A 257 1.78 -22.43 17.87
CA GLY A 257 2.12 -23.13 16.63
C GLY A 257 1.89 -22.33 15.34
N PHE A 258 1.63 -21.02 15.46
CA PHE A 258 1.57 -20.12 14.31
C PHE A 258 2.96 -19.59 13.93
N THR A 259 3.06 -19.02 12.74
CA THR A 259 4.29 -18.39 12.25
C THR A 259 4.01 -17.01 11.69
N VAL A 260 5.00 -16.11 11.72
CA VAL A 260 4.84 -14.76 11.16
C VAL A 260 5.08 -14.82 9.65
N SER A 261 4.10 -14.38 8.86
CA SER A 261 4.23 -14.38 7.40
C SER A 261 5.36 -13.45 6.93
N ARG A 262 6.00 -13.79 5.83
CA ARG A 262 6.94 -12.93 5.08
C ARG A 262 6.27 -12.25 3.88
N LYS A 263 4.99 -12.55 3.65
CA LYS A 263 4.26 -12.17 2.44
C LYS A 263 3.16 -11.19 2.82
N THR A 264 2.98 -10.18 1.99
CA THR A 264 2.05 -9.09 2.28
C THR A 264 0.63 -9.36 1.76
N GLY A 265 0.49 -10.23 0.76
CA GLY A 265 -0.80 -10.63 0.19
C GLY A 265 -1.40 -11.84 0.88
N SER A 266 -2.66 -11.72 1.32
CA SER A 266 -3.40 -12.76 2.04
C SER A 266 -3.56 -14.07 1.25
N GLY A 267 -3.62 -14.00 -0.09
CA GLY A 267 -3.70 -15.18 -0.96
C GLY A 267 -2.42 -16.03 -0.99
N ALA A 268 -1.29 -15.47 -0.57
CA ALA A 268 0.02 -16.13 -0.61
C ALA A 268 0.43 -16.77 0.73
N TRP A 269 -0.36 -16.56 1.80
CA TRP A 269 -0.09 -17.09 3.14
C TRP A 269 -0.28 -18.61 3.18
N ALA A 270 0.59 -19.29 3.93
CA ALA A 270 0.38 -20.69 4.28
C ALA A 270 -0.61 -20.80 5.46
N PRO A 271 -1.22 -21.97 5.68
CA PRO A 271 -1.99 -22.22 6.89
C PRO A 271 -1.21 -21.89 8.17
N GLY A 272 -1.86 -21.24 9.14
CA GLY A 272 -1.24 -20.81 10.39
C GLY A 272 -0.22 -19.67 10.27
N GLU A 273 -0.07 -19.04 9.11
CA GLU A 273 0.70 -17.80 8.97
C GLU A 273 -0.12 -16.57 9.44
N VAL A 274 0.51 -15.73 10.26
CA VAL A 274 -0.03 -14.49 10.83
C VAL A 274 0.69 -13.30 10.24
N ALA A 275 -0.06 -12.33 9.69
CA ALA A 275 0.48 -11.07 9.18
C ALA A 275 0.01 -9.83 9.97
N PHE A 276 -0.86 -10.01 10.96
CA PHE A 276 -1.50 -8.92 11.71
C PHE A 276 -0.79 -8.57 13.01
N THR A 277 0.55 -8.54 12.97
CA THR A 277 1.42 -8.28 14.13
C THR A 277 1.14 -6.95 14.82
N SER A 278 0.72 -5.92 14.07
CA SER A 278 0.34 -4.63 14.65
C SER A 278 -0.92 -4.71 15.52
N ALA A 279 -1.90 -5.54 15.15
CA ALA A 279 -3.11 -5.73 15.96
C ALA A 279 -2.79 -6.47 17.26
N ILE A 280 -1.92 -7.49 17.19
CA ILE A 280 -1.42 -8.22 18.35
C ILE A 280 -0.66 -7.27 19.29
N GLY A 281 0.26 -6.46 18.75
CA GLY A 281 1.01 -5.48 19.54
C GLY A 281 0.10 -4.44 20.21
N LYS A 282 -0.93 -3.96 19.51
CA LYS A 282 -1.93 -3.04 20.09
C LYS A 282 -2.75 -3.70 21.20
N ALA A 283 -3.19 -4.94 21.00
CA ALA A 283 -3.93 -5.70 22.00
C ALA A 283 -3.07 -5.98 23.24
N ARG A 284 -1.80 -6.39 23.07
CA ARG A 284 -0.85 -6.63 24.17
C ARG A 284 -0.64 -5.38 25.03
N ARG A 285 -0.42 -4.21 24.41
CA ARG A 285 -0.27 -2.94 25.14
C ARG A 285 -1.53 -2.52 25.90
N ARG A 286 -2.72 -2.82 25.35
CA ARG A 286 -3.99 -2.35 25.91
C ARG A 286 -4.61 -3.31 26.93
N HIS A 287 -4.44 -4.61 26.72
CA HIS A 287 -5.17 -5.66 27.44
C HIS A 287 -4.26 -6.67 28.13
N GLY A 288 -2.94 -6.57 27.91
CA GLY A 288 -1.95 -7.47 28.49
C GLY A 288 -1.78 -8.77 27.68
N GLU A 289 -0.75 -9.51 28.06
CA GLU A 289 -0.28 -10.70 27.34
C GLU A 289 -1.25 -11.88 27.42
N ARG A 290 -1.89 -12.08 28.59
CA ARG A 290 -2.82 -13.17 28.83
C ARG A 290 -4.01 -13.16 27.85
N VAL A 291 -4.61 -11.98 27.62
CA VAL A 291 -5.73 -11.83 26.68
C VAL A 291 -5.31 -12.18 25.26
N VAL A 292 -4.12 -11.73 24.86
CA VAL A 292 -3.56 -12.01 23.54
C VAL A 292 -3.30 -13.50 23.36
N MET A 293 -2.69 -14.16 24.36
CA MET A 293 -2.41 -15.60 24.32
C MET A 293 -3.72 -16.39 24.17
N THR A 294 -4.71 -16.14 25.04
CA THR A 294 -6.02 -16.83 24.97
C THR A 294 -6.70 -16.62 23.63
N ALA A 295 -6.64 -15.41 23.06
CA ALA A 295 -7.22 -15.14 21.75
C ALA A 295 -6.50 -15.90 20.62
N LEU A 296 -5.17 -15.98 20.66
CA LEU A 296 -4.38 -16.74 19.69
C LEU A 296 -4.61 -18.25 19.81
N GLU A 297 -4.73 -18.78 21.04
CA GLU A 297 -5.07 -20.18 21.29
C GLU A 297 -6.43 -20.55 20.71
N ILE A 298 -7.46 -19.70 20.93
CA ILE A 298 -8.79 -19.91 20.35
C ILE A 298 -8.70 -19.95 18.82
N MET A 299 -7.97 -19.03 18.20
CA MET A 299 -7.79 -19.02 16.74
C MET A 299 -7.03 -20.25 16.23
N ALA A 300 -5.98 -20.68 16.92
CA ALA A 300 -5.20 -21.87 16.56
C ALA A 300 -6.05 -23.15 16.61
N GLU A 301 -6.95 -23.22 17.60
CA GLU A 301 -7.87 -24.34 17.76
C GLU A 301 -9.07 -24.30 16.80
N ALA A 302 -9.56 -23.11 16.45
CA ALA A 302 -10.70 -22.93 15.55
C ALA A 302 -10.32 -23.13 14.07
N PHE A 303 -9.15 -22.65 13.66
CA PHE A 303 -8.76 -22.54 12.24
C PHE A 303 -7.56 -23.43 11.89
N LYS A 304 -7.49 -24.60 12.50
CA LYS A 304 -6.38 -25.55 12.30
C LYS A 304 -6.30 -25.97 10.83
N GLY A 305 -5.17 -25.67 10.18
CA GLY A 305 -4.95 -25.99 8.77
C GLY A 305 -5.53 -24.97 7.79
N GLU A 306 -6.09 -23.86 8.28
CA GLU A 306 -6.64 -22.79 7.45
C GLU A 306 -5.71 -21.58 7.30
N ARG A 307 -5.94 -20.82 6.24
CA ARG A 307 -5.27 -19.53 6.00
C ARG A 307 -6.05 -18.41 6.67
N LEU A 308 -5.39 -17.64 7.53
CA LEU A 308 -5.99 -16.59 8.34
C LEU A 308 -6.22 -15.27 7.56
N VAL A 309 -6.91 -15.34 6.42
CA VAL A 309 -7.09 -14.20 5.48
C VAL A 309 -7.79 -12.99 6.10
N VAL A 310 -8.68 -13.23 7.08
CA VAL A 310 -9.36 -12.21 7.90
C VAL A 310 -9.04 -12.40 9.38
N GLY A 311 -7.80 -12.82 9.68
CA GLY A 311 -7.37 -13.09 11.05
C GLY A 311 -7.37 -11.86 11.96
N SER A 312 -6.97 -10.68 11.46
CA SER A 312 -6.89 -9.46 12.30
C SER A 312 -8.25 -9.04 12.87
N PRO A 313 -9.32 -8.95 12.06
CA PRO A 313 -10.63 -8.57 12.60
C PRO A 313 -11.21 -9.62 13.56
N VAL A 314 -11.06 -10.91 13.26
CA VAL A 314 -11.51 -12.00 14.15
C VAL A 314 -10.75 -11.98 15.48
N PHE A 315 -9.41 -11.88 15.44
CA PHE A 315 -8.56 -11.71 16.62
C PHE A 315 -9.01 -10.53 17.50
N THR A 316 -9.29 -9.39 16.87
CA THR A 316 -9.70 -8.18 17.58
C THR A 316 -11.09 -8.35 18.23
N GLY A 317 -12.02 -9.03 17.55
CA GLY A 317 -13.34 -9.38 18.09
C GLY A 317 -13.24 -10.30 19.31
N ILE A 318 -12.42 -11.34 19.24
CA ILE A 318 -12.14 -12.26 20.36
C ILE A 318 -11.57 -11.47 21.55
N CYS A 319 -10.54 -10.64 21.33
CA CYS A 319 -9.96 -9.81 22.39
C CYS A 319 -11.00 -8.90 23.04
N ALA A 320 -11.92 -8.31 22.26
CA ALA A 320 -12.95 -7.42 22.77
C ALA A 320 -13.95 -8.12 23.69
N ILE A 321 -14.28 -9.39 23.44
CA ILE A 321 -15.15 -10.20 24.30
C ILE A 321 -14.41 -10.64 25.56
N LEU A 322 -13.14 -11.07 25.44
CA LEU A 322 -12.34 -11.53 26.57
C LEU A 322 -12.10 -10.46 27.65
N VAL A 323 -12.16 -9.18 27.29
CA VAL A 323 -11.95 -8.07 28.23
C VAL A 323 -13.26 -7.49 28.78
N ASP A 324 -14.39 -7.96 28.29
CA ASP A 324 -15.71 -7.52 28.71
C ASP A 324 -16.10 -8.26 29.99
N THR A 325 -15.92 -7.60 31.14
CA THR A 325 -16.11 -8.21 32.46
C THR A 325 -17.57 -8.54 32.76
N GLU A 326 -18.52 -7.86 32.11
CA GLU A 326 -19.96 -8.11 32.28
C GLU A 326 -20.38 -9.45 31.66
N LEU A 327 -19.68 -9.88 30.60
CA LEU A 327 -19.98 -11.13 29.88
C LEU A 327 -19.46 -12.40 30.59
N GLN A 328 -18.63 -12.26 31.63
CA GLN A 328 -17.91 -13.36 32.28
C GLN A 328 -17.36 -14.37 31.25
N PRO A 329 -16.40 -13.95 30.41
CA PRO A 329 -16.06 -14.65 29.19
C PRO A 329 -15.53 -16.07 29.46
N ASP A 330 -16.22 -17.06 28.90
CA ASP A 330 -15.82 -18.46 28.92
C ASP A 330 -15.10 -18.84 27.61
N ARG A 331 -13.92 -19.46 27.75
CA ARG A 331 -13.07 -19.82 26.60
C ARG A 331 -13.76 -20.84 25.69
N ALA A 332 -14.44 -21.84 26.25
CA ALA A 332 -15.04 -22.92 25.47
C ALA A 332 -16.22 -22.42 24.63
N ARG A 333 -17.07 -21.56 25.22
CA ARG A 333 -18.16 -20.89 24.52
C ARG A 333 -17.67 -19.96 23.42
N LEU A 334 -16.62 -19.16 23.70
CA LEU A 334 -16.06 -18.27 22.69
C LEU A 334 -15.46 -19.05 21.53
N LEU A 335 -14.77 -20.16 21.81
CA LEU A 335 -14.28 -21.07 20.77
C LEU A 335 -15.43 -21.67 19.95
N ALA A 336 -16.52 -22.10 20.58
CA ALA A 336 -17.70 -22.60 19.87
C ALA A 336 -18.30 -21.54 18.94
N GLY A 337 -18.42 -20.29 19.41
CA GLY A 337 -18.88 -19.16 18.61
C GLY A 337 -17.94 -18.80 17.46
N VAL A 338 -16.62 -18.94 17.65
CA VAL A 338 -15.64 -18.72 16.57
C VAL A 338 -15.72 -19.82 15.50
N ARG A 339 -15.98 -21.07 15.91
CA ARG A 339 -16.11 -22.25 15.02
C ARG A 339 -17.39 -22.30 14.19
N THR A 340 -18.35 -21.39 14.41
CA THR A 340 -19.60 -21.37 13.61
C THR A 340 -19.33 -21.06 12.13
N LEU A 341 -18.20 -20.42 11.82
CA LEU A 341 -17.78 -20.11 10.46
C LEU A 341 -16.31 -20.49 10.28
N ASP A 342 -15.98 -21.01 9.10
CA ASP A 342 -14.60 -21.16 8.63
C ASP A 342 -14.03 -19.80 8.16
N MET A 343 -12.73 -19.72 7.85
CA MET A 343 -12.13 -18.46 7.38
C MET A 343 -12.83 -17.85 6.15
N PRO A 344 -13.25 -18.62 5.12
CA PRO A 344 -14.09 -18.11 4.03
C PRO A 344 -15.44 -17.56 4.47
N GLY A 345 -16.11 -18.19 5.44
CA GLY A 345 -17.36 -17.72 6.03
C GLY A 345 -17.18 -16.38 6.74
N TRP A 346 -16.16 -16.27 7.58
CA TRP A 346 -15.77 -14.99 8.22
C TRP A 346 -15.43 -13.91 7.20
N ALA A 347 -14.78 -14.26 6.09
CA ALA A 347 -14.46 -13.31 5.03
C ALA A 347 -15.72 -12.82 4.30
N SER A 348 -16.68 -13.71 4.06
CA SER A 348 -17.98 -13.37 3.45
C SER A 348 -18.79 -12.45 4.36
N LEU A 349 -18.83 -12.72 5.67
CA LEU A 349 -19.53 -11.91 6.66
C LEU A 349 -19.12 -10.43 6.62
N ILE A 350 -17.84 -10.16 6.35
CA ILE A 350 -17.30 -8.79 6.37
C ILE A 350 -17.09 -8.18 4.99
N ALA A 351 -17.40 -8.90 3.92
CA ALA A 351 -17.20 -8.45 2.54
C ALA A 351 -18.01 -7.18 2.21
N GLU A 352 -19.18 -7.02 2.82
CA GLU A 352 -20.08 -5.89 2.59
C GLU A 352 -19.76 -4.66 3.46
N CYS A 353 -18.88 -4.81 4.46
CA CYS A 353 -18.53 -3.72 5.37
C CYS A 353 -17.60 -2.69 4.72
N LYS A 354 -18.01 -1.41 4.73
CA LYS A 354 -17.28 -0.28 4.13
C LYS A 354 -16.29 0.39 5.11
N GLY A 355 -15.43 -0.38 5.78
CA GLY A 355 -14.38 0.19 6.62
C GLY A 355 -13.86 -0.74 7.72
N GLY A 356 -12.65 -0.47 8.23
CA GLY A 356 -12.03 -1.30 9.27
C GLY A 356 -12.77 -1.30 10.61
N THR A 357 -13.30 -0.13 11.02
CA THR A 357 -14.09 0.00 12.25
C THR A 357 -15.41 -0.75 12.15
N ASP A 358 -16.10 -0.64 11.00
CA ASP A 358 -17.36 -1.34 10.75
C ASP A 358 -17.18 -2.86 10.75
N ARG A 359 -16.08 -3.35 10.15
CA ARG A 359 -15.74 -4.79 10.18
C ARG A 359 -15.53 -5.31 11.60
N ASN A 360 -14.80 -4.57 12.44
CA ASN A 360 -14.55 -4.98 13.82
C ASN A 360 -15.85 -5.01 14.64
N LYS A 361 -16.73 -4.02 14.45
CA LYS A 361 -18.03 -3.98 15.11
C LYS A 361 -18.90 -5.16 14.66
N HIS A 362 -19.00 -5.39 13.35
CA HIS A 362 -19.84 -6.46 12.81
C HIS A 362 -19.38 -7.86 13.26
N ILE A 363 -18.07 -8.10 13.31
CA ILE A 363 -17.52 -9.34 13.87
C ILE A 363 -17.85 -9.47 15.36
N ARG A 364 -17.69 -8.39 16.14
CA ARG A 364 -18.00 -8.42 17.57
C ARG A 364 -19.47 -8.76 17.78
N ASP A 365 -20.37 -8.09 17.07
CA ASP A 365 -21.82 -8.30 17.21
C ASP A 365 -22.21 -9.74 16.81
N PHE A 366 -21.64 -10.26 15.73
CA PHE A 366 -21.84 -11.66 15.33
C PHE A 366 -21.28 -12.65 16.35
N LEU A 367 -20.05 -12.45 16.83
CA LEU A 367 -19.45 -13.30 17.85
C LEU A 367 -20.24 -13.27 19.16
N LEU A 368 -20.79 -12.11 19.55
CA LEU A 368 -21.64 -12.00 20.74
C LEU A 368 -22.95 -12.76 20.58
N ALA A 369 -23.59 -12.70 19.41
CA ALA A 369 -24.78 -13.50 19.12
C ALA A 369 -24.46 -15.00 19.21
N ALA A 370 -23.43 -15.46 18.50
CA ALA A 370 -23.00 -16.86 18.53
C ALA A 370 -22.57 -17.34 19.93
N TYR A 371 -21.92 -16.46 20.71
CA TYR A 371 -21.53 -16.73 22.09
C TYR A 371 -22.73 -16.86 23.03
N SER A 372 -23.78 -16.06 22.81
CA SER A 372 -25.02 -16.08 23.60
C SER A 372 -25.85 -17.33 23.28
N ASP A 373 -25.94 -17.73 22.01
CA ASP A 373 -26.64 -18.95 21.61
C ASP A 373 -25.98 -20.21 22.20
N ALA A 374 -24.66 -20.22 22.30
CA ALA A 374 -23.91 -21.29 22.97
C ALA A 374 -24.19 -21.39 24.49
N GLN A 375 -24.81 -20.38 25.12
CA GLN A 375 -25.24 -20.43 26.53
C GLN A 375 -26.50 -21.26 26.73
N VAL A 376 -27.36 -21.32 25.72
CA VAL A 376 -28.69 -21.93 25.81
C VAL A 376 -28.64 -23.42 25.48
N ALA A 377 -27.58 -23.86 24.80
CA ALA A 377 -27.37 -25.24 24.38
C ALA A 377 -26.56 -26.12 25.38
N ALA A 378 -26.02 -25.51 26.43
CA ALA A 378 -25.29 -26.18 27.52
C ALA A 378 -26.14 -26.18 28.79
#